data_AF-A0A961XNJ5-F1
#
_entry.id   AF-A0A961XNJ5-F1
#
_cell.length_a   1.000
_cell.length_b   1.000
_cell.length_c   1.000
_cell.angle_alpha   90.00
_cell.angle_beta   90.00
_cell.angle_gamma   90.00
#
_symmetry.space_group_name_H-M   'P 1'
#
loop_
_entity.id
_entity.type
_entity.pdbx_description
1 polymer ?
#
loop_
_entity_poly.entity_id
_entity_poly.type
_entity_poly.pdbx_seq_one_letter_code
_entity_poly.pdbx_strand_id
1 'polypeptide(L)'
;AMPVLVIAALSAWRGWPQCVTRGALAIAGLLIFYSMALAAYHSGVEWRWWEGPGDCGATAGNISADVNDLLADLTSKHPPACEDAAGRFLGLSFAGWNVVASLAMGIVALRSAARKQA
;
A
#
# COMPACT_ATOMS: atom_id res chain seq x y z
N ALA A 1 -7.80 5.68 2.32
CA ALA A 1 -9.12 5.14 1.92
C ALA A 1 -10.04 4.80 3.09
N MET A 2 -9.55 4.22 4.20
CA MET A 2 -10.40 3.72 5.30
C MET A 2 -11.42 4.72 5.87
N PRO A 3 -11.07 5.98 6.20
CA PRO A 3 -12.07 6.92 6.72
C PRO A 3 -13.19 7.24 5.72
N VAL A 4 -12.85 7.29 4.42
CA VAL A 4 -13.82 7.57 3.34
C VAL A 4 -14.77 6.39 3.14
N LEU A 5 -14.26 5.15 3.26
CA LEU A 5 -15.09 3.94 3.20
C LEU A 5 -16.06 3.85 4.39
N VAL A 6 -15.63 4.28 5.58
CA VAL A 6 -16.51 4.36 6.76
C VAL A 6 -17.63 5.38 6.53
N ILE A 7 -17.32 6.55 5.97
CA ILE A 7 -18.33 7.56 5.61
C ILE A 7 -19.30 7.00 4.55
N ALA A 8 -18.79 6.30 3.54
CA ALA A 8 -19.64 5.66 2.53
C ALA A 8 -20.59 4.64 3.17
N ALA A 9 -20.09 3.77 4.07
CA ALA A 9 -20.90 2.78 4.77
C ALA A 9 -21.96 3.43 5.69
N LEU A 10 -21.58 4.44 6.47
CA LEU A 10 -22.49 5.18 7.34
C LEU A 10 -23.56 5.92 6.53
N SER A 11 -23.18 6.54 5.41
CA SER A 11 -24.12 7.23 4.52
C SER A 11 -25.16 6.26 3.93
N ALA A 12 -24.72 5.05 3.54
CA ALA A 12 -25.61 4.01 3.04
C ALA A 12 -26.53 3.47 4.14
N TRP A 13 -26.00 3.25 5.34
CA TRP A 13 -26.78 2.75 6.48
C TRP A 13 -27.82 3.75 6.98
N ARG A 14 -27.48 5.06 6.97
CA ARG A 14 -28.36 6.12 7.46
C ARG A 14 -29.35 6.64 6.42
N GLY A 15 -29.25 6.18 5.16
CA GLY A 15 -30.13 6.57 4.05
C GLY A 15 -29.86 7.96 3.50
N TRP A 16 -28.59 8.38 3.47
CA TRP A 16 -28.18 9.68 2.92
C TRP A 16 -28.38 9.77 1.39
N PRO A 17 -28.38 10.98 0.81
CA PRO A 17 -28.53 11.14 -0.63
C PRO A 17 -27.48 10.34 -1.40
N GLN A 18 -27.93 9.66 -2.47
CA GLN A 18 -27.12 8.74 -3.27
C GLN A 18 -25.87 9.40 -3.85
N CYS A 19 -25.90 10.72 -4.09
CA CYS A 19 -24.74 11.50 -4.53
C CYS A 19 -23.57 11.42 -3.54
N VAL A 20 -23.85 11.44 -2.24
CA VAL A 20 -22.82 11.41 -1.18
C VAL A 20 -22.18 10.04 -1.10
N THR A 21 -22.97 8.96 -1.08
CA THR A 21 -22.46 7.59 -1.05
C THR A 21 -21.64 7.27 -2.30
N ARG A 22 -22.12 7.66 -3.49
CA ARG A 22 -21.41 7.44 -4.76
C ARG A 22 -20.12 8.26 -4.84
N GLY A 23 -20.16 9.52 -4.43
CA GLY A 23 -18.97 10.39 -4.35
C GLY A 23 -17.91 9.82 -3.41
N ALA A 24 -18.31 9.39 -2.21
CA ALA A 24 -17.40 8.77 -1.25
C ALA A 24 -16.78 7.47 -1.80
N LEU A 25 -17.58 6.59 -2.43
CA LEU A 25 -17.08 5.37 -3.07
C LEU A 25 -16.12 5.64 -4.23
N ALA A 26 -16.38 6.68 -5.05
CA ALA A 26 -15.49 7.08 -6.13
C ALA A 26 -14.14 7.58 -5.58
N ILE A 27 -14.16 8.46 -4.57
CA ILE A 27 -12.94 8.96 -3.92
C ILE A 27 -12.17 7.81 -3.26
N ALA A 28 -12.87 6.92 -2.55
CA ALA A 28 -12.24 5.74 -1.96
C ALA A 28 -11.59 4.85 -3.02
N GLY A 29 -12.26 4.62 -4.15
CA GLY A 29 -11.72 3.90 -5.29
C GLY A 29 -10.42 4.52 -5.81
N LEU A 30 -10.41 5.82 -6.06
CA LEU A 30 -9.21 6.55 -6.51
C LEU A 30 -8.05 6.43 -5.53
N LEU A 31 -8.32 6.56 -4.22
CA LEU A 31 -7.29 6.39 -3.19
C LEU A 31 -6.74 4.96 -3.15
N ILE A 32 -7.59 3.94 -3.35
CA ILE A 32 -7.16 2.54 -3.43
C ILE A 32 -6.27 2.32 -4.66
N PHE A 33 -6.64 2.88 -5.82
CA PHE A 33 -5.80 2.80 -7.03
C PHE A 33 -4.46 3.52 -6.86
N TYR A 34 -4.43 4.64 -6.14
CA TYR A 34 -3.17 5.29 -5.79
C TYR A 34 -2.30 4.40 -4.90
N SER A 35 -2.88 3.78 -3.86
CA SER A 35 -2.18 2.79 -3.04
C SER A 35 -1.68 1.58 -3.84
N MET A 36 -2.47 1.11 -4.81
CA MET A 36 -2.09 0.03 -5.72
C MET A 36 -0.87 0.42 -6.56
N ALA A 37 -0.84 1.65 -7.09
CA ALA A 37 0.30 2.14 -7.88
C ALA A 37 1.59 2.18 -7.04
N LEU A 38 1.51 2.63 -5.79
CA LEU A 38 2.66 2.63 -4.87
C LEU A 38 3.11 1.21 -4.51
N ALA A 39 2.17 0.31 -4.26
CA ALA A 39 2.47 -1.10 -4.00
C ALA A 39 3.11 -1.79 -5.22
N ALA A 40 2.66 -1.44 -6.44
CA ALA A 40 3.24 -1.95 -7.67
C ALA A 40 4.67 -1.44 -7.83
N TYR A 41 4.90 -0.15 -7.58
CA TYR A 41 6.25 0.44 -7.56
C TYR A 41 7.15 -0.29 -6.55
N HIS A 42 6.71 -0.48 -5.32
CA HIS A 42 7.48 -1.19 -4.30
C HIS A 42 7.77 -2.64 -4.71
N SER A 43 6.78 -3.34 -5.27
CA SER A 43 6.99 -4.71 -5.76
C SER A 43 8.00 -4.77 -6.91
N GLY A 44 8.02 -3.84 -7.85
CA GLY A 44 9.04 -3.88 -8.89
C GLY A 44 10.44 -3.51 -8.40
N VAL A 45 10.58 -2.77 -7.29
CA VAL A 45 11.89 -2.59 -6.61
C VAL A 45 12.39 -3.95 -6.10
N GLU A 46 11.53 -4.71 -5.41
CA GLU A 46 11.88 -6.05 -4.88
C GLU A 46 12.20 -7.08 -5.99
N TRP A 47 11.69 -6.86 -7.19
CA TRP A 47 11.98 -7.68 -8.39
C TRP A 47 13.12 -7.10 -9.23
N ARG A 48 13.72 -5.99 -8.80
CA ARG A 48 14.81 -5.28 -9.48
C ARG A 48 14.46 -4.84 -10.91
N TRP A 49 13.19 -4.53 -11.16
CA TRP A 49 12.75 -3.93 -12.43
C TRP A 49 13.15 -2.46 -12.53
N TRP A 50 13.28 -1.79 -11.39
CA TRP A 50 13.76 -0.42 -11.26
C TRP A 50 14.46 -0.23 -9.92
N GLU A 51 15.29 0.80 -9.82
CA GLU A 51 15.97 1.16 -8.58
C GLU A 51 14.97 1.73 -7.56
N GLY A 52 15.16 1.34 -6.29
CA GLY A 52 14.43 1.91 -5.18
C GLY A 52 14.84 3.36 -4.92
N PRO A 53 14.01 4.16 -4.23
CA PRO A 53 14.40 5.50 -3.82
C PRO A 53 15.64 5.41 -2.91
N GLY A 54 16.60 6.32 -3.11
CA GLY A 54 17.89 6.30 -2.40
C GLY A 54 17.78 6.29 -0.87
N ASP A 55 16.68 6.84 -0.34
CA ASP A 55 16.36 6.83 1.09
C ASP A 55 16.03 5.44 1.65
N CYS A 56 15.75 4.44 0.80
CA CYS A 56 15.35 3.10 1.22
C CYS A 56 16.41 2.00 0.99
N GLY A 57 17.59 2.36 0.48
CA GLY A 57 18.74 1.47 0.29
C GLY A 57 20.00 1.89 1.04
N ALA A 58 20.03 3.12 1.60
CA ALA A 58 21.23 3.71 2.21
C ALA A 58 21.75 3.01 3.48
N THR A 59 21.04 2.00 3.98
CA THR A 59 21.28 1.37 5.27
C THR A 59 21.93 -0.02 5.17
N ALA A 60 21.84 -0.73 4.05
CA ALA A 60 22.43 -2.08 3.97
C ALA A 60 23.98 -2.13 3.97
N GLY A 61 24.68 -0.99 3.86
CA GLY A 61 26.13 -0.94 3.61
C GLY A 61 27.06 -0.73 4.81
N ASN A 62 26.56 -0.58 6.04
CA ASN A 62 27.40 -0.05 7.12
C ASN A 62 27.35 -0.80 8.46
N ILE A 63 27.12 -2.12 8.45
CA ILE A 63 27.28 -2.93 9.67
C ILE A 63 28.78 -3.02 9.96
N SER A 64 29.23 -2.28 10.97
CA SER A 64 30.64 -2.29 11.40
C SER A 64 31.05 -3.70 11.85
N ALA A 65 32.26 -4.12 11.50
CA ALA A 65 32.81 -5.44 11.87
C ALA A 65 33.19 -5.55 13.36
N ASP A 66 33.00 -4.47 14.13
CA ASP A 66 33.37 -4.37 15.53
C ASP A 66 32.15 -4.54 16.46
N VAL A 67 32.29 -5.39 17.48
CA VAL A 67 31.17 -5.80 18.36
C VAL A 67 30.66 -4.63 19.20
N ASN A 68 31.52 -3.64 19.47
CA ASN A 68 31.17 -2.44 20.21
C ASN A 68 30.37 -1.42 19.36
N ASP A 69 30.60 -1.41 18.04
CA ASP A 69 29.80 -0.62 17.08
C ASP A 69 28.47 -1.30 16.73
N LEU A 70 28.39 -2.63 16.80
CA LEU A 70 27.15 -3.37 16.54
C LEU A 70 26.01 -2.94 17.48
N LEU A 71 26.33 -2.62 18.73
CA LEU A 71 25.34 -2.14 19.71
C LEU A 71 24.91 -0.69 19.44
N ALA A 72 25.80 0.13 18.88
CA ALA A 72 25.48 1.48 18.43
C ALA A 72 24.62 1.46 17.16
N ASP A 73 24.95 0.58 16.20
CA ASP A 73 24.20 0.34 14.97
C ASP A 73 22.78 -0.17 15.26
N LEU A 74 22.60 -1.08 16.24
CA LEU A 74 21.28 -1.56 16.67
C LEU A 74 20.41 -0.49 17.35
N THR A 75 21.04 0.50 17.99
CA THR A 75 20.33 1.62 18.65
C THR A 75 19.90 2.67 17.60
N SER A 76 20.58 2.71 16.46
CA SER A 76 20.14 3.42 15.28
C SER A 76 19.07 2.60 14.55
N LYS A 77 17.83 3.11 14.47
CA LYS A 77 16.75 2.44 13.75
C LYS A 77 17.11 2.38 12.27
N HIS A 78 17.69 1.27 11.84
CA HIS A 78 17.91 1.01 10.43
C HIS A 78 16.60 0.53 9.80
N PRO A 79 15.96 1.34 8.93
CA PRO A 79 14.88 0.83 8.12
C PRO A 79 15.38 -0.36 7.27
N PRO A 80 14.60 -1.45 7.18
CA PRO A 80 14.94 -2.58 6.32
C PRO A 80 15.04 -2.12 4.86
N ALA A 81 15.96 -2.72 4.10
CA ALA A 81 16.17 -2.37 2.70
C ALA A 81 14.89 -2.61 1.89
N CYS A 82 14.46 -1.62 1.10
CA CYS A 82 13.29 -1.77 0.20
C CYS A 82 13.48 -2.82 -0.90
N GLU A 83 14.71 -3.26 -1.12
CA GLU A 83 15.09 -4.19 -2.17
C GLU A 83 14.85 -5.65 -1.77
N ASP A 84 14.79 -5.90 -0.47
CA ASP A 84 14.60 -7.22 0.09
C ASP A 84 13.13 -7.39 0.51
N ALA A 85 12.43 -8.26 -0.22
CA ALA A 85 11.10 -8.68 0.19
C ALA A 85 11.18 -9.42 1.53
N ALA A 86 10.53 -8.89 2.56
CA ALA A 86 10.46 -9.50 3.91
C ALA A 86 9.98 -10.96 3.88
N GLY A 87 9.20 -11.33 2.86
CA GLY A 87 8.82 -12.70 2.55
C GLY A 87 8.07 -12.77 1.23
N ARG A 88 8.13 -13.93 0.58
CA ARG A 88 7.34 -14.24 -0.63
C ARG A 88 6.35 -15.35 -0.32
N PHE A 89 5.07 -15.09 -0.57
CA PHE A 89 4.00 -16.07 -0.46
C PHE A 89 3.44 -16.36 -1.85
N LEU A 90 3.46 -17.62 -2.27
CA LEU A 90 3.07 -18.05 -3.63
C LEU A 90 3.82 -17.30 -4.75
N GLY A 91 5.09 -16.94 -4.51
CA GLY A 91 5.94 -16.22 -5.47
C GLY A 91 5.76 -14.71 -5.48
N LEU A 92 4.75 -14.15 -4.79
CA LEU A 92 4.54 -12.71 -4.63
C LEU A 92 5.01 -12.23 -3.26
N SER A 93 5.62 -11.06 -3.21
CA SER A 93 5.91 -10.38 -1.95
C SER A 93 4.64 -9.85 -1.27
N PHE A 94 4.74 -9.39 -0.02
CA PHE A 94 3.65 -8.68 0.63
C PHE A 94 3.22 -7.43 -0.14
N ALA A 95 4.17 -6.73 -0.80
CA ALA A 95 3.87 -5.63 -1.69
C ALA A 95 3.06 -6.09 -2.92
N GLY A 96 3.46 -7.20 -3.54
CA GLY A 96 2.73 -7.81 -4.66
C GLY A 96 1.31 -8.24 -4.29
N TRP A 97 1.11 -8.83 -3.11
CA TRP A 97 -0.22 -9.16 -2.61
C TRP A 97 -1.09 -7.93 -2.36
N ASN A 98 -0.50 -6.82 -1.92
CA ASN A 98 -1.21 -5.56 -1.75
C ASN A 98 -1.69 -4.99 -3.10
N VAL A 99 -0.94 -5.18 -4.19
CA VAL A 99 -1.41 -4.84 -5.55
C VAL A 99 -2.68 -5.62 -5.89
N VAL A 100 -2.66 -6.95 -5.69
CA VAL A 100 -3.81 -7.82 -6.01
C VAL A 100 -5.04 -7.45 -5.19
N ALA A 101 -4.88 -7.27 -3.87
CA ALA A 101 -5.97 -6.88 -2.98
C ALA A 101 -6.53 -5.50 -3.32
N SER A 102 -5.65 -4.52 -3.57
CA SER A 102 -6.07 -3.15 -3.93
C SER A 102 -6.78 -3.12 -5.27
N LEU A 103 -6.33 -3.90 -6.26
CA LEU A 103 -7.01 -4.01 -7.55
C LEU A 103 -8.44 -4.56 -7.39
N ALA A 104 -8.59 -5.66 -6.65
CA ALA A 104 -9.89 -6.26 -6.40
C ALA A 104 -10.85 -5.28 -5.69
N MET A 105 -10.39 -4.63 -4.63
CA MET A 105 -11.19 -3.66 -3.87
C MET A 105 -11.48 -2.40 -4.68
N GLY A 106 -10.52 -1.89 -5.45
CA GLY A 106 -10.68 -0.71 -6.30
C GLY A 106 -11.73 -0.92 -7.38
N ILE A 107 -11.74 -2.09 -8.03
CA ILE A 107 -12.77 -2.47 -9.01
C ILE A 107 -14.15 -2.52 -8.36
N VAL A 108 -14.28 -3.12 -7.17
CA VAL A 108 -15.56 -3.19 -6.44
C VAL A 108 -16.04 -1.78 -6.07
N ALA A 109 -15.16 -0.93 -5.56
CA ALA A 109 -15.48 0.45 -5.19
C ALA A 109 -15.98 1.26 -6.41
N LEU A 110 -15.25 1.25 -7.52
CA LEU A 110 -15.67 1.99 -8.73
C LEU A 110 -16.96 1.41 -9.34
N ARG A 111 -17.10 0.08 -9.39
CA ARG A 111 -18.35 -0.54 -9.85
C ARG A 111 -19.53 -0.15 -8.97
N SER A 112 -19.35 -0.12 -7.65
CA SER A 112 -20.41 0.27 -6.72
C SER A 112 -20.79 1.75 -6.86
N ALA A 113 -19.82 2.65 -7.13
CA ALA A 113 -20.08 4.05 -7.42
C ALA A 113 -20.81 4.27 -8.76
N ALA A 114 -20.53 3.42 -9.76
CA ALA A 114 -21.12 3.50 -11.09
C ALA A 114 -22.51 2.86 -11.21
N ARG A 115 -22.88 1.94 -10.31
CA ARG A 115 -24.22 1.34 -10.29
C ARG A 115 -25.27 2.42 -10.01
N LYS A 116 -26.26 2.54 -10.90
CA LYS A 116 -27.51 3.24 -10.59
C LYS A 116 -28.25 2.41 -9.54
N GLN A 117 -28.58 3.01 -8.41
CA GLN A 117 -29.50 2.41 -7.46
C GLN A 117 -30.89 2.50 -8.11
N ALA A 118 -31.50 1.34 -8.39
CA ALA A 118 -32.86 1.26 -8.92
C ALA A 118 -33.88 1.58 -7.82
#